data_AF-A0A1H7NS86-F1
#
_entry.id   AF-A0A1H7NS86-F1
#
_cell.length_a   1.000
_cell.length_b   1.000
_cell.length_c   1.000
_cell.angle_alpha   90.00
_cell.angle_beta   90.00
_cell.angle_gamma   90.00
#
_symmetry.space_group_name_H-M   'P 1'
#
loop_
_entity.id
_entity.type
_entity.pdbx_description
1 polymer ?
#
loop_
_entity_poly.entity_id
_entity_poly.type
_entity_poly.pdbx_seq_one_letter_code
_entity_poly.pdbx_strand_id
1 'polypeptide(L)'
;MLENRALEIIIIALVVLVLFGAKRLPDSARALGKSLRILKAETRALREDDPTEPAAADSPWSDTTTAPVHAAPLPPVSPNGPVSHHANEEATPERQAHTA
;
A
#
# COMPACT_ATOMS: atom_id res chain seq x y z
N MET A 1 -4.41 46.00 -14.28
CA MET A 1 -5.73 45.34 -14.03
C MET A 1 -5.62 43.92 -13.50
N LEU A 2 -4.49 43.21 -13.69
CA LEU A 2 -4.29 41.84 -13.20
C LEU A 2 -3.64 41.74 -11.81
N GLU A 3 -2.98 42.80 -11.33
CA GLU A 3 -2.19 42.76 -10.08
C GLU A 3 -3.03 42.35 -8.86
N ASN A 4 -4.31 42.70 -8.84
CA ASN A 4 -5.20 42.37 -7.72
C ASN A 4 -5.72 40.92 -7.77
N ARG A 5 -5.78 40.30 -8.95
CA ARG A 5 -6.27 38.91 -9.11
C ARG A 5 -5.35 37.92 -8.39
N ALA A 6 -4.04 38.14 -8.49
CA ALA A 6 -3.06 37.32 -7.79
C ALA A 6 -3.22 37.44 -6.26
N LEU A 7 -3.39 38.67 -5.76
CA LEU A 7 -3.64 38.91 -4.34
C LEU A 7 -4.97 38.35 -3.85
N GLU A 8 -6.04 38.44 -4.65
CA GLU A 8 -7.36 37.85 -4.37
C GLU A 8 -7.25 36.34 -4.18
N ILE A 9 -6.55 35.64 -5.10
CA ILE A 9 -6.30 34.20 -5.00
C ILE A 9 -5.48 33.86 -3.76
N ILE A 10 -4.44 34.63 -3.44
CA ILE A 10 -3.62 34.43 -2.24
C ILE A 10 -4.46 34.59 -0.97
N ILE A 11 -5.33 35.60 -0.90
CA ILE A 11 -6.22 35.82 0.24
C ILE A 11 -7.18 34.64 0.39
N ILE A 12 -7.81 34.17 -0.69
CA ILE A 12 -8.71 33.01 -0.65
C ILE A 12 -7.95 31.76 -0.19
N ALA A 13 -6.76 31.50 -0.71
CA ALA A 13 -5.93 30.38 -0.30
C ALA A 13 -5.56 30.45 1.19
N LEU A 14 -5.25 31.65 1.71
CA LEU A 14 -5.01 31.86 3.14
C LEU A 14 -6.24 31.57 3.99
N VAL A 15 -7.42 32.04 3.58
CA VAL A 15 -8.67 31.75 4.29
C VAL A 15 -8.94 30.24 4.32
N VAL A 16 -8.80 29.55 3.19
CA VAL A 16 -8.94 28.08 3.12
C VAL A 16 -7.89 27.39 4.00
N LEU A 17 -6.63 27.84 3.99
CA LEU A 17 -5.57 27.28 4.83
C LEU A 17 -5.87 27.43 6.33
N VAL A 18 -6.49 28.52 6.76
CA VAL A 18 -6.89 28.73 8.16
C VAL A 18 -8.09 27.85 8.53
N LEU A 19 -9.09 27.72 7.64
CA LEU A 19 -10.29 26.92 7.90
C LEU A 19 -10.01 25.41 7.90
N PHE A 20 -9.22 24.94 6.94
CA PHE A 20 -8.90 23.52 6.78
C PHE A 20 -7.64 23.12 7.56
N GLY A 21 -6.69 24.04 7.76
CA GLY A 21 -5.40 23.78 8.38
C GLY A 21 -4.35 23.28 7.38
N ALA A 22 -3.08 23.56 7.68
CA ALA A 22 -1.94 23.23 6.81
C ALA A 22 -1.77 21.74 6.50
N LYS A 23 -2.30 20.85 7.34
CA LYS A 23 -2.20 19.41 7.17
C LYS A 23 -3.37 18.80 6.38
N ARG A 24 -4.54 19.44 6.36
CA ARG A 24 -5.74 18.92 5.63
C ARG A 24 -5.78 19.31 4.17
N LEU A 25 -5.21 20.47 3.81
CA LEU A 25 -5.10 20.91 2.42
C LEU A 25 -4.34 19.90 1.54
N PRO A 26 -3.12 19.46 1.89
CA PRO A 26 -2.38 18.47 1.08
C PRO A 26 -3.02 17.09 1.13
N ASP A 27 -3.56 16.68 2.29
CA ASP A 27 -4.19 15.37 2.48
C ASP A 27 -5.47 15.24 1.63
N SER A 28 -6.33 16.26 1.65
CA SER A 28 -7.56 16.29 0.86
C SER A 28 -7.25 16.39 -0.64
N ALA A 29 -6.27 17.21 -1.03
CA ALA A 29 -5.84 17.28 -2.43
C ALA A 29 -5.28 15.94 -2.93
N ARG A 30 -4.53 15.20 -2.11
CA ARG A 30 -4.02 13.86 -2.45
C ARG A 30 -5.14 12.84 -2.62
N ALA A 31 -6.08 12.81 -1.68
CA ALA A 31 -7.23 11.90 -1.75
C ALA A 31 -8.10 12.19 -2.99
N LEU A 32 -8.43 13.46 -3.23
CA LEU A 32 -9.20 13.90 -4.39
C LEU A 32 -8.45 13.66 -5.71
N GLY A 33 -7.13 13.91 -5.72
CA GLY A 33 -6.27 13.65 -6.88
C GLY A 33 -6.20 12.18 -7.26
N LYS A 34 -6.21 11.27 -6.27
CA LYS A 34 -6.24 9.82 -6.50
C LYS A 34 -7.56 9.38 -7.15
N SER A 35 -8.70 9.89 -6.69
CA SER A 35 -10.00 9.66 -7.31
C SER A 35 -10.10 10.26 -8.72
N LEU A 36 -9.62 11.50 -8.90
CA LEU A 36 -9.57 12.17 -10.20
C LEU A 36 -8.68 11.43 -11.21
N ARG A 37 -7.56 10.82 -10.78
CA ARG A 37 -6.67 10.06 -11.66
C ARG A 37 -7.35 8.80 -12.21
N ILE A 38 -8.10 8.09 -11.38
CA ILE A 38 -8.87 6.91 -11.80
C ILE A 38 -9.95 7.37 -12.79
N LEU A 39 -10.73 8.39 -12.42
CA LEU A 39 -11.77 8.91 -13.28
C LEU A 39 -11.21 9.45 -14.61
N LYS A 40 -10.06 10.12 -14.57
CA LYS A 40 -9.34 10.62 -15.75
C LYS A 40 -8.89 9.48 -16.65
N ALA A 41 -8.39 8.38 -16.10
CA ALA A 41 -7.97 7.20 -16.85
C ALA A 41 -9.15 6.47 -17.50
N GLU A 42 -10.23 6.27 -16.75
CA GLU A 42 -11.48 5.68 -17.28
C GLU A 42 -12.12 6.58 -18.34
N THR A 43 -12.14 7.90 -18.11
CA THR A 43 -12.65 8.87 -19.10
C THR A 43 -11.75 8.94 -20.33
N ARG A 44 -10.42 8.83 -20.19
CA ARG A 44 -9.46 8.76 -21.32
C ARG A 44 -9.74 7.54 -22.19
N ALA A 45 -9.93 6.37 -21.59
CA ALA A 45 -10.26 5.13 -22.29
C ALA A 45 -11.59 5.23 -23.05
N LEU A 46 -12.54 6.01 -22.54
CA LEU A 46 -13.82 6.26 -23.22
C LEU A 46 -13.73 7.31 -24.33
N ARG A 47 -12.74 8.22 -24.26
CA ARG A 47 -12.68 9.42 -25.09
C ARG A 47 -11.74 9.24 -26.30
N GLU A 48 -10.71 8.41 -26.18
CA GLU A 48 -9.62 8.37 -27.17
C GLU A 48 -9.08 6.94 -27.40
N ASP A 49 -9.53 6.33 -28.50
CA ASP A 49 -8.81 5.33 -29.32
C ASP A 49 -7.54 5.93 -29.98
N ASP A 50 -6.83 6.84 -29.30
CA ASP A 50 -5.68 7.55 -29.87
C ASP A 50 -4.44 7.42 -28.95
N PRO A 51 -3.37 6.76 -29.42
CA PRO A 51 -2.18 6.50 -28.61
C PRO A 51 -1.23 7.68 -28.72
N THR A 52 -1.38 8.70 -27.89
CA THR A 52 -0.28 9.64 -27.67
C THR A 52 -0.16 10.08 -26.21
N GLU A 53 0.99 9.66 -25.68
CA GLU A 53 1.76 10.18 -24.57
C GLU A 53 1.65 9.54 -23.17
N PRO A 54 2.84 9.39 -22.53
CA PRO A 54 3.06 8.50 -21.42
C PRO A 54 2.38 9.04 -20.18
N ALA A 55 2.03 8.13 -19.29
CA ALA A 55 1.79 8.42 -17.89
C ALA A 55 2.93 9.30 -17.38
N ALA A 56 2.69 10.62 -17.32
CA ALA A 56 3.65 11.56 -16.79
C ALA A 56 4.00 11.08 -15.39
N ALA A 57 5.28 10.78 -15.24
CA ALA A 57 5.91 10.41 -13.99
C ALA A 57 5.45 11.40 -12.91
N ASP A 58 4.82 10.89 -11.86
CA ASP A 58 4.64 11.65 -10.65
C ASP A 58 5.23 10.84 -9.51
N SER A 59 6.23 11.47 -8.90
CA SER A 59 7.19 10.91 -7.98
C SER A 59 6.53 10.18 -6.80
N PRO A 60 7.21 9.19 -6.20
CA PRO A 60 6.80 8.61 -4.94
C PRO A 60 7.02 9.65 -3.83
N TRP A 61 6.14 10.65 -3.71
CA TRP A 61 6.07 11.44 -2.49
C TRP A 61 5.30 10.64 -1.45
N SER A 62 6.01 9.65 -0.93
CA SER A 62 5.89 9.07 0.41
C SER A 62 4.48 8.88 0.95
N ASP A 63 3.90 7.73 0.62
CA ASP A 63 3.23 6.92 1.64
C ASP A 63 4.30 6.43 2.64
N THR A 64 4.77 7.32 3.51
CA THR A 64 5.53 6.92 4.72
C THR A 64 4.69 7.34 5.92
N THR A 65 3.61 6.61 6.12
CA THR A 65 3.09 6.34 7.46
C THR A 65 3.39 4.87 7.72
N THR A 66 4.49 4.65 8.43
CA THR A 66 4.87 3.44 9.18
C THR A 66 4.45 2.11 8.58
N ALA A 67 5.36 1.49 7.81
CA ALA A 67 5.35 0.04 7.71
C ALA A 67 5.56 -0.54 9.13
N PRO A 68 4.68 -1.39 9.66
CA PRO A 68 5.08 -2.23 10.78
C PRO A 68 6.24 -3.06 10.24
N VAL A 69 7.40 -2.96 10.89
CA VAL A 69 8.55 -3.79 10.60
C VAL A 69 8.08 -5.23 10.67
N HIS A 70 7.91 -5.85 9.51
CA HIS A 70 7.77 -7.29 9.40
C HIS A 70 9.10 -7.85 9.89
N ALA A 71 9.16 -8.20 11.18
CA ALA A 71 10.26 -8.94 11.74
C ALA A 71 10.31 -10.28 11.00
N ALA A 72 11.16 -10.35 9.97
CA ALA A 72 11.47 -11.58 9.28
C ALA A 72 12.00 -12.58 10.32
N PRO A 73 11.43 -13.80 10.44
CA PRO A 73 12.01 -14.82 11.29
C PRO A 73 13.43 -15.13 10.81
N LEU A 74 14.42 -14.93 11.68
CA LEU A 74 15.79 -15.38 11.45
C LEU A 74 15.89 -16.89 11.77
N PRO A 75 16.25 -17.75 10.82
CA PRO A 75 17.15 -18.89 11.05
C PRO A 75 18.51 -18.56 10.42
N PRO A 76 19.71 -18.99 10.94
CA PRO A 76 20.01 -20.39 11.30
C PRO A 76 21.11 -20.68 12.39
N VAL A 77 21.08 -21.91 12.95
CA VAL A 77 22.15 -22.82 13.49
C VAL A 77 23.25 -22.32 14.46
N SER A 78 23.56 -22.98 15.60
CA SER A 78 24.38 -24.22 15.78
C SER A 78 24.75 -24.39 17.30
N PRO A 79 25.53 -25.38 17.80
CA PRO A 79 25.81 -26.78 17.43
C PRO A 79 25.99 -27.68 18.70
N ASN A 80 25.04 -27.79 19.63
CA ASN A 80 25.25 -28.64 20.81
C ASN A 80 23.95 -29.15 21.45
N GLY A 81 23.81 -30.47 21.49
CA GLY A 81 22.75 -31.17 22.21
C GLY A 81 22.57 -32.60 21.70
N PRO A 82 23.23 -33.61 22.30
CA PRO A 82 22.97 -34.99 21.97
C PRO A 82 21.67 -35.40 22.67
N VAL A 83 20.71 -36.01 21.96
CA VAL A 83 20.07 -37.28 22.35
C VAL A 83 18.96 -37.67 21.36
N SER A 84 19.24 -38.76 20.66
CA SER A 84 18.35 -39.82 20.19
C SER A 84 16.87 -39.75 20.61
N HIS A 85 15.95 -39.79 19.64
CA HIS A 85 14.72 -40.60 19.67
C HIS A 85 14.19 -40.74 18.24
N HIS A 86 14.87 -41.55 17.43
CA HIS A 86 14.29 -42.15 16.23
C HIS A 86 13.56 -43.41 16.70
N ALA A 87 12.25 -43.34 16.87
CA ALA A 87 11.39 -44.51 17.02
C ALA A 87 10.34 -44.42 15.91
N ASN A 88 10.56 -45.24 14.88
CA ASN A 88 9.67 -45.41 13.74
C ASN A 88 8.33 -45.98 14.25
N GLU A 89 7.28 -45.18 14.23
CA GLU A 89 5.90 -45.68 14.18
C GLU A 89 5.48 -45.75 12.71
N GLU A 90 6.12 -46.68 12.02
CA GLU A 90 5.64 -47.25 10.77
C GLU A 90 4.99 -48.60 11.10
N ALA A 91 3.93 -48.91 10.37
CA ALA A 91 3.18 -50.17 10.36
C ALA A 91 1.99 -50.27 11.34
N THR A 92 0.88 -49.64 10.95
CA THR A 92 -0.42 -50.32 10.98
C THR A 92 -0.36 -51.55 10.08
N PRO A 93 -0.62 -52.75 10.60
CA PRO A 93 -1.50 -53.66 9.88
C PRO A 93 -2.59 -54.18 10.82
N GLU A 94 -3.82 -53.76 10.55
CA GLU A 94 -5.02 -54.49 10.98
C GLU A 94 -4.93 -55.93 10.46
N ARG A 95 -4.50 -56.84 11.32
CA ARG A 95 -4.54 -58.29 11.08
C ARG A 95 -5.51 -58.93 12.08
N GLN A 96 -6.77 -58.99 11.65
CA GLN A 96 -7.69 -60.11 11.81
C GLN A 96 -7.35 -61.14 12.92
N ALA A 97 -8.21 -61.22 13.94
CA ALA A 97 -8.87 -62.44 14.41
C ALA A 97 -9.36 -62.26 15.85
N HIS A 98 -10.66 -62.04 16.03
CA HIS A 98 -11.35 -62.43 17.26
C HIS A 98 -12.36 -63.51 16.88
N THR A 99 -11.89 -64.75 17.03
CA THR A 99 -12.69 -65.95 17.25
C THR A 99 -12.60 -66.22 18.73
N ALA A 100 -13.74 -66.20 19.42
CA ALA A 100 -14.14 -67.06 20.55
C ALA A 100 -15.47 -66.53 21.12
#